data_AF-A0A1H8U6S9-F1
#
_entry.id   AF-A0A1H8U6S9-F1
#
_cell.length_a   1.000
_cell.length_b   1.000
_cell.length_c   1.000
_cell.angle_alpha   90.00
_cell.angle_beta   90.00
_cell.angle_gamma   90.00
#
_symmetry.space_group_name_H-M   'P 1'
#
loop_
_entity.id
_entity.type
_entity.pdbx_description
1 polymer ?
#
loop_
_entity_poly.entity_id
_entity_poly.type
_entity_poly.pdbx_seq_one_letter_code
_entity_poly.pdbx_strand_id
1 'polypeptide(L)'
;MVRYVHHALMGTAMGLCAAAGASAPAFGLRGLPHWPHGISGSWTAWMAAAYLLWELLDALVERRGFRSAVPLADPDAVLPADDTLRHHLVDSCFFLFMLVPPAALGLVWGPWGALVGLPLAVSWLFDAVNAALWERKHGLLVWRGEVEAQPLGKGRYFYSSPARPGPDPHPGPAAGPTGPAAPAADPRDA
;
A
#
# COMPACT_ATOMS: atom_id res chain seq x y z
N MET A 1 1.41 -8.36 7.78
CA MET A 1 2.20 -8.48 6.53
C MET A 1 1.44 -7.67 5.50
N VAL A 2 2.05 -6.75 4.76
CA VAL A 2 1.26 -5.78 3.98
C VAL A 2 1.37 -6.05 2.49
N ARG A 3 0.24 -6.03 1.78
CA ARG A 3 0.24 -6.07 0.30
C ARG A 3 1.00 -4.86 -0.22
N TYR A 4 1.99 -5.08 -1.07
CA TYR A 4 2.91 -4.03 -1.51
C TYR A 4 2.18 -2.84 -2.17
N VAL A 5 1.23 -3.14 -3.06
CA VAL A 5 0.37 -2.11 -3.71
C VAL A 5 -0.35 -1.25 -2.68
N HIS A 6 -0.87 -1.85 -1.62
CA HIS A 6 -1.60 -1.11 -0.58
C HIS A 6 -0.66 -0.21 0.23
N HIS A 7 0.50 -0.72 0.62
CA HIS A 7 1.54 0.07 1.29
C HIS A 7 1.95 1.29 0.45
N ALA A 8 2.22 1.08 -0.84
CA ALA A 8 2.62 2.15 -1.75
C ALA A 8 1.50 3.19 -1.96
N LEU A 9 0.24 2.77 -2.10
CA LEU A 9 -0.91 3.69 -2.16
C LEU A 9 -1.11 4.47 -0.85
N MET A 10 -0.94 3.83 0.30
CA MET A 10 -1.03 4.48 1.60
C MET A 10 0.06 5.54 1.76
N GLY A 11 1.31 5.19 1.41
CA GLY A 11 2.42 6.14 1.36
C GLY A 11 2.12 7.32 0.45
N THR A 12 1.62 7.06 -0.76
CA THR A 12 1.20 8.10 -1.71
C THR A 12 0.19 9.06 -1.08
N ALA A 13 -0.89 8.53 -0.50
CA ALA A 13 -1.93 9.32 0.12
C ALA A 13 -1.39 10.16 1.29
N MET A 14 -0.59 9.56 2.17
CA MET A 14 0.06 10.25 3.29
C MET A 14 1.01 11.34 2.82
N GLY A 15 1.82 11.08 1.79
CA GLY A 15 2.73 12.07 1.20
C GLY A 15 1.99 13.26 0.60
N LEU A 16 0.87 13.03 -0.10
CA LEU A 16 0.01 14.10 -0.62
C LEU A 16 -0.63 14.91 0.51
N CYS A 17 -1.20 14.25 1.53
CA CYS A 17 -1.76 14.92 2.69
C CYS A 17 -0.70 15.71 3.46
N ALA A 18 0.51 15.17 3.62
CA ALA A 18 1.62 15.83 4.28
C ALA A 18 2.08 17.06 3.49
N ALA A 19 2.22 16.95 2.17
CA ALA A 19 2.55 18.09 1.30
C ALA A 19 1.48 19.18 1.38
N ALA A 20 0.20 18.82 1.34
CA ALA A 20 -0.91 19.77 1.48
C ALA A 20 -0.91 20.45 2.86
N GLY A 21 -0.75 19.67 3.93
CA GLY A 21 -0.69 20.17 5.31
C GLY A 21 0.52 21.07 5.57
N ALA A 22 1.70 20.74 5.00
CA ALA A 22 2.91 21.56 5.09
C ALA A 22 2.81 22.83 4.25
N SER A 23 2.14 22.77 3.10
CA SER A 23 2.00 23.91 2.20
C SER A 23 1.10 25.00 2.77
N ALA A 24 0.05 24.65 3.52
CA ALA A 24 -0.88 25.62 4.10
C ALA A 24 -0.20 26.71 4.94
N PRO A 25 0.61 26.40 5.98
CA PRO A 25 1.30 27.42 6.76
C PRO A 25 2.41 28.12 5.97
N ALA A 26 3.14 27.39 5.12
CA ALA A 26 4.22 27.99 4.32
C ALA A 26 3.66 29.04 3.34
N PHE A 27 2.56 28.73 2.66
CA PHE A 27 1.93 29.63 1.69
C PHE A 27 1.18 30.77 2.37
N GLY A 28 0.55 30.50 3.52
CA GLY A 28 -0.12 31.54 4.31
C GLY A 28 0.86 32.58 4.86
N LEU A 29 2.03 32.16 5.31
CA LEU A 29 3.02 33.07 5.94
C LEU A 29 3.97 33.72 4.93
N ARG A 30 4.33 33.02 3.85
CA ARG A 30 5.34 33.48 2.87
C ARG A 30 4.78 33.80 1.49
N GLY A 31 3.48 33.62 1.30
CA GLY A 31 2.83 33.74 0.00
C GLY A 31 3.07 32.53 -0.90
N LEU A 32 2.52 32.59 -2.11
CA LEU A 32 2.68 31.53 -3.10
C LEU A 32 4.14 31.44 -3.58
N PRO A 33 4.64 30.24 -3.90
CA PRO A 33 5.95 30.07 -4.50
C PRO A 33 6.05 30.91 -5.79
N HIS A 34 6.90 31.94 -5.77
CA HIS A 34 7.24 32.67 -6.97
C HIS A 34 8.35 31.92 -7.72
N TRP A 35 8.21 31.83 -9.04
CA TRP A 35 9.28 31.33 -9.89
C TRP A 35 10.38 32.41 -9.95
N PRO A 36 11.66 32.06 -9.71
CA PRO A 36 12.76 32.99 -9.89
C PRO A 36 12.75 33.53 -11.32
N HIS A 37 12.79 34.85 -11.48
CA HIS A 37 12.85 35.49 -12.79
C HIS A 37 14.08 34.97 -13.54
N GLY A 38 13.86 34.31 -14.69
CA GLY A 38 14.91 33.69 -15.49
C GLY A 38 14.92 32.15 -15.49
N ILE A 39 14.19 31.50 -14.59
CA ILE A 39 13.89 30.06 -14.76
C ILE A 39 12.78 29.95 -15.81
N SER A 40 13.19 29.68 -17.04
CA SER A 40 12.26 29.42 -18.14
C SER A 40 11.45 28.15 -17.85
N GLY A 41 10.22 28.07 -18.37
CA GLY A 41 9.41 26.85 -18.28
C GLY A 41 10.13 25.60 -18.84
N SER A 42 11.18 25.78 -19.64
CA SER A 42 12.05 24.69 -20.11
C SER A 42 12.87 24.06 -18.99
N TRP A 43 13.36 24.81 -18.00
CA TRP A 43 14.13 24.23 -16.87
C TRP A 43 13.25 23.37 -15.98
N THR A 44 12.05 23.84 -15.66
CA THR A 44 11.06 23.07 -14.89
C THR A 44 10.62 21.82 -15.63
N ALA A 45 10.40 21.92 -16.96
CA ALA A 45 10.10 20.76 -17.79
C ALA A 45 11.27 19.77 -17.82
N TRP A 46 12.51 20.25 -17.88
CA TRP A 46 13.70 19.41 -17.84
C TRP A 46 13.85 18.68 -16.51
N MET A 47 13.66 19.38 -15.38
CA MET A 47 13.66 18.77 -14.05
C MET A 47 12.56 17.72 -13.89
N ALA A 48 11.34 18.00 -14.34
CA ALA A 48 10.25 17.03 -14.33
C ALA A 48 10.58 15.81 -15.20
N ALA A 49 11.14 16.02 -16.39
CA ALA A 49 11.55 14.94 -17.28
C ALA A 49 12.68 14.08 -16.69
N ALA A 50 13.69 14.71 -16.07
CA ALA A 50 14.78 14.01 -15.40
C ALA A 50 14.28 13.20 -14.20
N TYR A 51 13.36 13.76 -13.42
CA TYR A 51 12.72 13.07 -12.31
C TYR A 51 11.89 11.86 -12.79
N LEU A 52 11.05 12.03 -13.81
CA LEU A 52 10.29 10.93 -14.41
C LEU A 52 11.20 9.84 -15.01
N LEU A 53 12.33 10.22 -15.61
CA LEU A 53 13.32 9.28 -16.10
C LEU A 53 13.96 8.49 -14.95
N TRP A 54 14.27 9.14 -13.83
CA TRP A 54 14.78 8.48 -12.64
C TRP A 54 13.77 7.46 -12.08
N GLU A 55 12.52 7.86 -11.90
CA GLU A 55 11.42 6.97 -11.48
C GLU A 55 11.25 5.78 -12.44
N LEU A 56 11.40 6.01 -13.74
CA LEU A 56 11.35 4.93 -14.73
C LEU A 56 12.52 3.95 -14.57
N LEU A 57 13.73 4.45 -14.30
CA LEU A 57 14.90 3.61 -14.05
C LEU A 57 14.73 2.80 -12.76
N ASP A 58 14.22 3.42 -11.70
CA ASP A 58 13.96 2.75 -10.43
C ASP A 58 12.90 1.67 -10.58
N ALA A 59 11.81 1.95 -11.30
CA ALA A 59 10.80 0.97 -11.66
C ALA A 59 11.37 -0.25 -12.41
N LEU A 60 12.40 -0.06 -13.25
CA LEU A 60 13.09 -1.18 -13.91
C LEU A 60 13.92 -2.01 -12.93
N VAL A 61 14.54 -1.38 -11.93
CA VAL A 61 15.28 -2.06 -10.86
C VAL A 61 14.32 -2.82 -9.95
N GLU A 62 13.23 -2.20 -9.51
CA GLU A 62 12.24 -2.82 -8.64
C GLU A 62 11.54 -4.01 -9.34
N ARG A 63 11.26 -3.90 -10.65
CA ARG A 63 10.79 -5.05 -11.44
C ARG A 63 11.75 -6.23 -11.42
N ARG A 64 13.06 -6.02 -11.30
CA ARG A 64 14.02 -7.12 -11.09
C ARG A 64 13.86 -7.72 -9.69
N GLY A 65 13.60 -6.89 -8.69
CA GLY A 65 13.25 -7.31 -7.32
C GLY A 65 12.02 -8.24 -7.29
N PHE A 66 10.96 -7.90 -8.03
CA PHE A 66 9.78 -8.77 -8.12
C PHE A 66 10.06 -10.12 -8.80
N ARG A 67 10.98 -10.16 -9.76
CA ARG A 67 11.40 -11.43 -10.39
C ARG A 67 12.20 -12.32 -9.43
N SER A 68 12.88 -11.72 -8.46
CA SER A 68 13.60 -12.42 -7.39
C SER A 68 12.73 -12.71 -6.16
N ALA A 69 11.44 -12.37 -6.20
CA ALA A 69 10.54 -12.64 -5.09
C ALA A 69 10.49 -14.15 -4.83
N VAL A 70 10.43 -14.52 -3.56
CA VAL A 70 10.43 -15.93 -3.15
C VAL A 70 8.99 -16.38 -2.96
N PRO A 71 8.61 -17.58 -3.43
CA PRO A 71 7.28 -18.13 -3.16
C PRO A 71 7.07 -18.25 -1.65
N LEU A 72 5.88 -17.92 -1.19
CA LEU A 72 5.46 -18.21 0.18
C LEU A 72 5.50 -19.74 0.41
N ALA A 73 5.98 -20.16 1.59
CA ALA A 73 6.09 -21.59 1.92
C ALA A 73 4.76 -22.36 1.79
N ASP A 74 3.66 -21.70 2.14
CA ASP A 74 2.30 -22.14 1.84
C ASP A 74 1.67 -21.16 0.83
N PRO A 75 1.57 -21.53 -0.46
CA PRO A 75 1.03 -20.65 -1.49
C PRO A 75 -0.49 -20.46 -1.39
N ASP A 76 -1.18 -21.37 -0.68
CA ASP A 76 -2.63 -21.35 -0.46
C ASP A 76 -3.00 -20.71 0.88
N ALA A 77 -2.00 -20.35 1.70
CA ALA A 77 -2.22 -19.59 2.92
C ALA A 77 -2.94 -18.29 2.56
N VAL A 78 -4.22 -18.22 2.94
CA VAL A 78 -4.99 -16.99 2.95
C VAL A 78 -4.37 -16.13 4.04
N LEU A 79 -3.38 -15.33 3.66
CA LEU A 79 -2.83 -14.32 4.55
C LEU A 79 -4.00 -13.41 4.93
N PRO A 80 -4.28 -13.21 6.23
CA PRO A 80 -5.36 -12.34 6.66
C PRO A 80 -5.14 -11.00 5.97
N ALA A 81 -6.16 -10.56 5.21
CA ALA A 81 -6.20 -9.19 4.74
C ALA A 81 -6.16 -8.34 6.01
N ASP A 82 -4.99 -7.76 6.29
CA ASP A 82 -4.63 -7.17 7.59
C ASP A 82 -5.80 -6.28 8.07
N ASP A 83 -6.64 -6.77 8.98
CA ASP A 83 -7.78 -6.01 9.52
C ASP A 83 -7.26 -4.74 10.23
N THR A 84 -6.01 -4.80 10.67
CA THR A 84 -5.23 -3.67 11.17
C THR A 84 -5.09 -2.55 10.13
N LEU A 85 -4.96 -2.84 8.84
CA LEU A 85 -4.90 -1.81 7.77
C LEU A 85 -6.24 -1.13 7.55
N ARG A 86 -7.36 -1.84 7.76
CA ARG A 86 -8.69 -1.23 7.68
C ARG A 86 -8.96 -0.27 8.82
N HIS A 87 -8.41 -0.55 10.01
CA HIS A 87 -8.60 0.28 11.19
C HIS A 87 -7.52 1.35 11.38
N HIS A 88 -6.34 1.18 10.77
CA HIS A 88 -5.22 2.12 10.82
C HIS A 88 -4.83 2.60 9.42
N LEU A 89 -5.80 3.16 8.69
CA LEU A 89 -5.58 3.83 7.40
C LEU A 89 -4.51 4.94 7.47
N VAL A 90 -4.31 5.51 8.66
CA VAL A 90 -3.30 6.54 8.91
C VAL A 90 -2.42 6.12 10.09
N ASP A 91 -1.22 5.66 9.80
CA ASP A 91 -0.14 5.65 10.77
C ASP A 91 0.25 7.11 11.09
N SER A 92 -0.16 7.57 12.26
CA SER A 92 0.08 8.94 12.71
C SER A 92 1.56 9.25 12.84
N CYS A 93 2.38 8.27 13.24
CA CYS A 93 3.82 8.46 13.39
C CYS A 93 4.48 8.66 12.02
N PHE A 94 4.14 7.79 11.07
CA PHE A 94 4.62 7.92 9.69
C PHE A 94 4.14 9.21 9.02
N PHE A 95 2.87 9.59 9.23
CA PHE A 95 2.33 10.85 8.72
C PHE A 95 3.08 12.06 9.29
N LEU A 96 3.32 12.09 10.60
CA LEU A 96 4.10 13.17 11.23
C LEU A 96 5.53 13.23 10.72
N PHE A 97 6.17 12.07 10.53
CA PHE A 97 7.49 11.98 9.91
C PHE A 97 7.51 12.56 8.49
N MET A 98 6.42 12.40 7.73
CA MET A 98 6.28 12.95 6.39
C MET A 98 5.88 14.43 6.39
N LEU A 99 5.17 14.91 7.40
CA LEU A 99 4.66 16.28 7.49
C LEU A 99 5.69 17.26 8.03
N VAL A 100 6.39 16.89 9.11
CA VAL A 100 7.24 17.81 9.88
C VAL A 100 8.44 18.32 9.06
N PRO A 101 9.22 17.48 8.35
CA PRO A 101 10.36 17.98 7.58
C PRO A 101 9.97 18.92 6.44
N PRO A 102 8.99 18.60 5.56
CA PRO A 102 8.52 19.56 4.55
C PRO A 102 7.98 20.86 5.15
N ALA A 103 7.24 20.78 6.26
CA ALA A 103 6.75 21.98 6.95
C ALA A 103 7.91 22.86 7.45
N ALA A 104 8.92 22.25 8.10
CA ALA A 104 10.10 22.96 8.56
C ALA A 104 10.89 23.57 7.38
N LEU A 105 11.09 22.82 6.29
CA LEU A 105 11.75 23.30 5.08
C LEU A 105 10.96 24.46 4.44
N GLY A 106 9.63 24.35 4.40
CA GLY A 106 8.74 25.40 3.92
C GLY A 106 8.90 26.71 4.70
N LEU A 107 8.99 26.60 6.03
CA LEU A 107 9.15 27.72 6.94
C LEU A 107 10.57 28.28 6.98
N VAL A 108 11.62 27.50 6.71
CA VAL A 108 13.01 27.96 6.74
C VAL A 108 13.46 28.45 5.36
N TRP A 109 13.33 27.61 4.33
CA TRP A 109 13.84 27.86 2.97
C TRP A 109 12.83 28.49 2.01
N GLY A 110 11.54 28.48 2.34
CA GLY A 110 10.50 29.12 1.53
C GLY A 110 9.46 28.15 0.99
N PRO A 111 8.41 28.65 0.31
CA PRO A 111 7.25 27.86 -0.10
C PRO A 111 7.60 26.58 -0.87
N TRP A 112 8.66 26.58 -1.67
CA TRP A 112 9.16 25.41 -2.41
C TRP A 112 9.56 24.24 -1.50
N GLY A 113 10.08 24.52 -0.30
CA GLY A 113 10.46 23.48 0.66
C GLY A 113 9.27 22.66 1.17
N ALA A 114 8.08 23.25 1.24
CA ALA A 114 6.86 22.54 1.65
C ALA A 114 6.40 21.50 0.62
N LEU A 115 6.85 21.62 -0.63
CA LEU A 115 6.51 20.72 -1.73
C LEU A 115 7.43 19.51 -1.84
N VAL A 116 8.46 19.39 -1.00
CA VAL A 116 9.44 18.27 -1.07
C VAL A 116 8.80 16.90 -0.81
N GLY A 117 7.62 16.85 -0.18
CA GLY A 117 6.85 15.63 -0.02
C GLY A 117 6.21 15.12 -1.32
N LEU A 118 6.02 15.97 -2.33
CA LEU A 118 5.37 15.60 -3.58
C LEU A 118 6.17 14.59 -4.41
N PRO A 119 7.49 14.77 -4.66
CA PRO A 119 8.30 13.75 -5.30
C PRO A 119 8.15 12.38 -4.60
N LEU A 120 8.25 12.33 -3.28
CA LEU A 120 8.12 11.06 -2.57
C LEU A 120 6.74 10.42 -2.77
N ALA A 121 5.66 11.20 -2.76
CA ALA A 121 4.32 10.70 -3.09
C ALA A 121 4.23 10.17 -4.53
N VAL A 122 4.85 10.84 -5.50
CA VAL A 122 4.89 10.40 -6.90
C VAL A 122 5.66 9.09 -7.05
N SER A 123 6.79 8.94 -6.37
CA SER A 123 7.57 7.69 -6.40
C SER A 123 6.75 6.49 -5.93
N TRP A 124 6.08 6.60 -4.78
CA TRP A 124 5.20 5.54 -4.29
C TRP A 124 3.99 5.28 -5.18
N LEU A 125 3.50 6.29 -5.90
CA LEU A 125 2.44 6.08 -6.88
C LEU A 125 2.95 5.24 -8.06
N PHE A 126 4.17 5.49 -8.54
CA PHE A 126 4.80 4.66 -9.56
C PHE A 126 5.03 3.23 -9.07
N ASP A 127 5.49 3.05 -7.83
CA ASP A 127 5.65 1.73 -7.21
C ASP A 127 4.32 0.97 -7.16
N ALA A 128 3.26 1.63 -6.72
CA ALA A 128 1.91 1.07 -6.65
C ALA A 128 1.40 0.64 -8.03
N VAL A 129 1.56 1.49 -9.05
CA VAL A 129 1.13 1.20 -10.43
C VAL A 129 1.95 0.05 -11.02
N ASN A 130 3.27 0.06 -10.84
CA ASN A 130 4.15 -0.99 -11.37
C ASN A 130 3.86 -2.35 -10.73
N ALA A 131 3.68 -2.38 -9.40
CA ALA A 131 3.29 -3.59 -8.71
C ALA A 131 1.91 -4.07 -9.14
N ALA A 132 0.92 -3.19 -9.26
CA ALA A 132 -0.42 -3.57 -9.72
C ALA A 132 -0.40 -4.14 -11.15
N LEU A 133 0.37 -3.54 -12.07
CA LEU A 133 0.56 -4.06 -13.42
C LEU A 133 1.26 -5.41 -13.43
N TRP A 134 2.27 -5.59 -12.57
CA TRP A 134 2.97 -6.86 -12.43
C TRP A 134 2.05 -7.96 -11.88
N GLU A 135 1.30 -7.66 -10.80
CA GLU A 135 0.34 -8.58 -10.18
C GLU A 135 -0.73 -9.00 -11.18
N ARG A 136 -1.29 -8.04 -11.94
CA ARG A 136 -2.26 -8.30 -13.01
C ARG A 136 -1.70 -9.19 -14.12
N LYS A 137 -0.45 -8.98 -14.50
CA LYS A 137 0.20 -9.74 -15.58
C LYS A 137 0.50 -11.19 -15.19
N HIS A 138 0.88 -11.44 -13.95
CA HIS A 138 1.31 -12.78 -13.51
C HIS A 138 0.22 -13.53 -12.74
N GLY A 139 -0.88 -12.87 -12.36
CA GLY A 139 -1.89 -13.47 -11.50
C GLY A 139 -1.30 -13.90 -10.17
N LEU A 140 -0.43 -13.06 -9.59
CA LEU A 140 0.23 -13.26 -8.30
C LEU A 140 0.09 -11.99 -7.47
N LEU A 141 0.08 -12.09 -6.16
CA LEU A 141 0.05 -10.96 -5.23
C LEU A 141 1.44 -10.78 -4.61
N VAL A 142 1.91 -9.53 -4.52
CA VAL A 142 3.21 -9.21 -3.92
C VAL A 142 3.02 -8.70 -2.50
N TRP A 143 3.75 -9.32 -1.58
CA TRP A 143 3.74 -8.99 -0.16
C TRP A 143 5.08 -8.44 0.27
N ARG A 144 5.02 -7.46 1.19
CA ARG A 144 6.18 -6.88 1.87
C ARG A 144 6.03 -7.07 3.36
N GLY A 145 7.10 -7.50 4.02
CA GLY A 145 7.13 -7.69 5.46
C GLY A 145 7.88 -8.95 5.86
N GLU A 146 7.82 -9.29 7.14
CA GLU A 146 8.42 -10.49 7.71
C GLU A 146 7.32 -11.52 8.00
N VAL A 147 7.53 -12.78 7.61
CA VAL A 147 6.70 -13.91 8.05
C VAL A 147 7.46 -14.61 9.16
N GLU A 148 6.84 -14.81 10.33
CA GLU A 148 7.46 -15.60 11.40
C GLU A 148 7.81 -17.02 10.92
N ALA A 149 6.93 -17.62 10.11
CA ALA A 149 7.15 -18.93 9.50
C ALA A 149 8.26 -18.96 8.43
N GLN A 150 8.67 -17.82 7.89
CA GLN A 150 9.68 -17.74 6.83
C GLN A 150 10.48 -16.43 6.92
N PRO A 151 11.47 -16.34 7.84
CA PRO A 151 12.28 -15.15 8.04
C PRO A 151 13.28 -14.99 6.88
N LEU A 152 12.85 -14.40 5.77
CA LEU A 152 13.71 -14.16 4.60
C LEU A 152 14.65 -12.96 4.75
N GLY A 153 14.78 -12.40 5.96
CA GLY A 153 15.55 -11.19 6.22
C GLY A 153 14.82 -9.92 5.80
N LYS A 154 15.17 -8.80 6.43
CA LYS A 154 14.53 -7.50 6.19
C LYS A 154 14.64 -7.11 4.71
N GLY A 155 13.52 -6.69 4.12
CA GLY A 155 13.48 -6.10 2.77
C GLY A 155 13.33 -7.09 1.62
N ARG A 156 12.95 -8.35 1.85
CA ARG A 156 12.60 -9.27 0.75
C ARG A 156 11.11 -9.21 0.40
N TYR A 157 10.82 -9.45 -0.88
CA TYR A 157 9.47 -9.55 -1.41
C TYR A 157 9.02 -11.02 -1.45
N PHE A 158 7.76 -11.26 -1.10
CA PHE A 158 7.12 -12.57 -1.19
C PHE A 158 6.01 -12.51 -2.23
N TYR A 159 5.69 -13.64 -2.86
CA TYR A 159 4.50 -13.75 -3.69
C TYR A 159 3.61 -14.92 -3.29
N SER A 160 2.30 -14.73 -3.44
CA SER A 160 1.28 -15.78 -3.29
C SER A 160 0.35 -15.78 -4.49
N SER A 161 -0.31 -16.91 -4.76
CA SER A 161 -1.40 -16.93 -5.73
C SER A 161 -2.59 -16.12 -5.18
N PRO A 162 -3.39 -15.46 -6.03
CA PRO A 162 -4.66 -14.90 -5.61
C PRO A 162 -5.50 -16.07 -5.12
N ALA A 163 -6.03 -15.96 -3.90
CA ALA A 163 -6.97 -16.92 -3.36
C ALA A 163 -8.04 -17.17 -4.43
N ARG A 164 -8.16 -18.43 -4.86
CA ARG A 164 -9.36 -18.83 -5.62
C ARG A 164 -10.54 -18.44 -4.73
N PRO A 165 -11.60 -17.83 -5.28
CA PRO A 165 -12.86 -17.72 -4.55
C PRO A 165 -13.10 -19.09 -3.94
N GLY A 166 -13.13 -19.15 -2.60
CA GLY A 166 -13.40 -20.41 -1.93
C GLY A 166 -14.66 -21.00 -2.56
N PRO A 167 -14.73 -22.32 -2.79
CA PRO A 167 -15.94 -22.93 -3.32
C PRO A 167 -17.12 -22.31 -2.57
N ASP A 168 -18.05 -21.69 -3.31
CA ASP A 168 -19.25 -21.06 -2.74
C ASP A 168 -19.70 -21.98 -1.62
N PRO A 169 -19.90 -21.48 -0.39
CA PRO A 169 -20.33 -22.31 0.72
C PRO A 169 -21.59 -23.01 0.22
N HIS A 170 -21.39 -24.25 -0.22
CA HIS A 170 -22.40 -25.01 -0.92
C HIS A 170 -23.53 -25.01 0.09
N PRO A 171 -24.75 -24.52 -0.25
CA PRO A 171 -25.85 -24.49 0.70
C PRO A 171 -25.88 -25.88 1.32
N GLY A 172 -25.50 -25.96 2.60
CA GLY A 172 -25.30 -27.22 3.27
C GLY A 172 -26.54 -28.06 3.00
N PRO A 173 -26.40 -29.38 2.75
CA PRO A 173 -27.49 -30.23 2.32
C PRO A 173 -28.70 -29.86 3.17
N ALA A 174 -29.72 -29.30 2.50
CA ALA A 174 -30.88 -28.71 3.13
C ALA A 174 -31.28 -29.65 4.25
N ALA A 175 -31.21 -29.16 5.50
CA ALA A 175 -31.46 -29.94 6.68
C ALA A 175 -32.71 -30.79 6.40
N GLY A 176 -32.48 -32.09 6.18
CA GLY A 176 -33.55 -33.00 5.83
C GLY A 176 -34.60 -32.87 6.93
N PRO A 177 -35.90 -32.90 6.60
CA PRO A 177 -36.96 -32.73 7.59
C PRO A 177 -36.68 -33.69 8.74
N THR A 178 -36.37 -33.13 9.90
CA THR A 178 -36.33 -33.86 11.16
C THR A 178 -37.67 -34.55 11.29
N GLY A 179 -37.68 -35.84 10.98
CA GLY A 179 -38.84 -36.69 11.20
C GLY A 179 -39.25 -36.58 12.68
N PRO A 180 -40.55 -36.64 12.98
CA PRO A 180 -41.04 -36.52 14.35
C PRO A 180 -40.34 -37.55 15.23
N ALA A 181 -39.68 -37.06 16.28
CA ALA A 181 -39.05 -37.89 17.29
C ALA A 181 -40.08 -38.88 17.83
N ALA A 182 -39.76 -40.18 17.74
CA ALA A 182 -40.57 -41.23 18.33
C ALA A 182 -40.72 -40.98 19.84
N PRO A 183 -41.94 -41.10 20.41
CA PRO A 183 -42.14 -40.94 21.84
C PRO A 183 -41.35 -42.00 22.61
N ALA A 184 -40.57 -41.54 23.59
CA ALA A 184 -39.85 -42.40 24.51
C ALA A 184 -40.84 -43.30 25.26
N ALA A 185 -40.60 -44.62 25.24
CA ALA A 185 -41.37 -45.59 25.99
C ALA A 185 -41.21 -45.32 27.50
N ASP A 186 -42.36 -45.23 28.20
CA ASP A 186 -42.44 -45.05 29.65
C ASP A 186 -42.01 -46.36 30.35
N PRO A 187 -40.99 -46.33 31.24
CA PRO A 187 -40.50 -47.52 31.94
C PRO A 187 -41.41 -47.99 33.09
N ARG A 188 -42.70 -47.67 33.09
CA ARG A 188 -43.66 -48.02 34.17
C ARG A 188 -44.57 -49.22 33.86
N ASP A 189 -44.44 -49.84 32.69
CA ASP A 189 -45.24 -51.00 32.28
C ASP A 189 -44.53 -52.36 32.45
N ALA A 190 -43.62 -52.49 33.44
CA ALA A 190 -42.96 -53.76 33.79
C ALA A 190 -43.27 -54.20 35.22
#